data_AF-L9XQK8-F1
#
_entry.id   AF-L9XQK8-F1
#
_cell.length_a   1.000
_cell.length_b   1.000
_cell.length_c   1.000
_cell.angle_alpha   90.00
_cell.angle_beta   90.00
_cell.angle_gamma   90.00
#
_symmetry.space_group_name_H-M   'P 1'
#
loop_
_entity.id
_entity.type
_entity.pdbx_description
1 polymer ?
#
loop_
_entity_poly.entity_id
_entity_poly.type
_entity_poly.pdbx_seq_one_letter_code
_entity_poly.pdbx_strand_id
1 'polypeptide(L)'
;MDENSDDPEAIATNVPLTDVFGTHPKTKIIGALLTEAEDPVTHFSASEIGRIAGVDTDSVEDHVADLVAYGIVVETDELEDRATYKLDEDSEVVDDIRRLSDRLFERESG
;
A
#
# COMPACT_ATOMS: atom_id res chain seq x y z
N MET A 1 30.55 -12.77 6.64
CA MET A 1 29.95 -13.24 7.90
C MET A 1 30.05 -12.07 8.85
N ASP A 2 29.07 -11.20 9.00
CA ASP A 2 27.69 -11.16 8.50
C ASP A 2 27.33 -9.68 8.39
N GLU A 3 27.04 -9.20 7.18
CA GLU A 3 26.46 -7.87 6.97
C GLU A 3 24.96 -8.03 7.22
N ASN A 4 24.55 -7.69 8.43
CA ASN A 4 23.15 -7.60 8.81
C ASN A 4 22.60 -6.29 8.23
N SER A 5 22.33 -6.30 6.92
CA SER A 5 21.59 -5.25 6.20
C SER A 5 20.09 -5.40 6.50
N ASP A 6 19.73 -5.25 7.77
CA ASP A 6 18.37 -4.92 8.16
C ASP A 6 18.31 -3.39 8.14
N ASP A 7 18.23 -2.87 6.93
CA ASP A 7 18.17 -1.45 6.64
C ASP A 7 16.69 -1.12 6.39
N PRO A 8 15.93 -0.68 7.41
CA PRO A 8 14.54 -0.27 7.26
C PRO A 8 14.40 1.04 6.45
N GLU A 9 15.49 1.56 5.87
CA GLU A 9 15.54 2.83 5.13
C GLU A 9 14.96 2.72 3.70
N ALA A 10 14.47 1.54 3.31
CA ALA A 10 13.70 1.31 2.08
C ALA A 10 12.18 1.17 2.31
N ILE A 11 11.65 1.60 3.45
CA ILE A 11 10.22 1.52 3.77
C ILE A 11 9.58 2.90 3.56
N ALA A 12 8.98 3.10 2.38
CA ALA A 12 8.10 4.21 2.03
C ALA A 12 8.66 5.63 2.33
N THR A 13 9.71 6.04 1.63
CA THR A 13 10.39 7.34 1.84
C THR A 13 9.51 8.57 1.62
N ASN A 14 8.28 8.49 1.09
CA ASN A 14 7.40 9.66 1.07
C ASN A 14 5.92 9.31 0.84
N VAL A 15 5.20 8.95 1.91
CA VAL A 15 3.73 8.87 1.84
C VAL A 15 3.12 9.89 2.80
N PRO A 16 2.79 11.10 2.32
CA PRO A 16 2.12 12.14 3.11
C PRO A 16 0.88 11.66 3.90
N LEU A 17 0.25 10.57 3.44
CA LEU A 17 -0.86 9.93 4.14
C LEU A 17 -0.47 9.41 5.52
N THR A 18 0.70 8.82 5.71
CA THR A 18 1.11 8.30 7.03
C THR A 18 1.45 9.41 8.01
N ASP A 19 1.87 10.57 7.52
CA ASP A 19 2.15 11.74 8.36
C ASP A 19 0.86 12.40 8.85
N VAL A 20 -0.18 12.43 8.02
CA VAL A 20 -1.48 13.02 8.36
C VAL A 20 -2.39 12.08 9.13
N PHE A 21 -2.47 10.81 8.72
CA PHE A 21 -3.42 9.83 9.26
C PHE A 21 -2.77 8.82 10.22
N GLY A 22 -1.46 8.93 10.43
CA GLY A 22 -0.68 8.07 11.32
C GLY A 22 -0.28 6.75 10.69
N THR A 23 0.45 5.95 11.46
CA THR A 23 1.13 4.73 11.02
C THR A 23 0.29 3.46 11.15
N HIS A 24 -1.05 3.60 11.16
CA HIS A 24 -1.93 2.44 11.19
C HIS A 24 -1.66 1.54 9.97
N PRO A 25 -1.65 0.20 10.10
CA PRO A 25 -1.32 -0.71 8.99
C PRO A 25 -2.08 -0.44 7.70
N LYS A 26 -3.39 -0.17 7.78
CA LYS A 26 -4.20 0.21 6.61
C LYS A 26 -3.70 1.47 5.91
N THR A 27 -3.29 2.50 6.65
CA THR A 27 -2.73 3.73 6.08
C THR A 27 -1.42 3.45 5.36
N LYS A 28 -0.55 2.64 5.97
CA LYS A 28 0.72 2.21 5.37
C LYS A 28 0.51 1.41 4.08
N ILE A 29 -0.43 0.46 4.10
CA ILE A 29 -0.76 -0.37 2.94
C ILE A 29 -1.30 0.48 1.79
N ILE A 30 -2.27 1.37 2.05
CA ILE A 30 -2.79 2.30 1.04
C ILE A 30 -1.66 3.17 0.48
N GLY A 31 -0.83 3.73 1.36
CA GLY A 31 0.31 4.54 0.97
C GLY A 31 1.27 3.81 0.05
N ALA A 32 1.68 2.60 0.44
CA ALA A 32 2.60 1.78 -0.32
C ALA A 32 2.02 1.38 -1.68
N LEU A 33 0.74 0.97 -1.73
CA LEU A 33 0.09 0.65 -3.00
C LEU A 33 -0.02 1.86 -3.93
N LEU A 34 -0.25 3.07 -3.41
CA LEU A 34 -0.27 4.29 -4.22
C LEU A 34 1.10 4.65 -4.79
N THR A 35 2.16 4.43 -4.02
CA THR A 35 3.54 4.72 -4.45
C THR A 35 4.07 3.68 -5.44
N GLU A 36 3.82 2.39 -5.17
CA GLU A 36 4.34 1.28 -5.96
C GLU A 36 3.46 0.93 -7.17
N ALA A 37 2.21 1.39 -7.22
CA ALA A 37 1.37 1.28 -8.42
C ALA A 37 1.85 2.28 -9.49
N GLU A 38 2.96 1.94 -10.14
CA GLU A 38 3.43 2.63 -11.36
C GLU A 38 2.40 2.48 -12.50
N ASP A 39 1.65 1.37 -12.51
CA ASP A 39 0.61 1.03 -13.48
C ASP A 39 -0.64 0.44 -12.80
N PRO A 40 -1.86 0.68 -13.32
CA PRO A 40 -3.14 0.15 -12.77
C PRO A 40 -3.29 -1.38 -12.88
N VAL A 41 -2.30 -2.05 -13.49
CA VAL A 41 -2.22 -3.50 -13.66
C VAL A 41 -1.22 -4.16 -12.72
N THR A 42 -0.62 -3.42 -11.78
CA THR A 42 0.32 -4.03 -10.83
C THR A 42 -0.45 -4.75 -9.72
N HIS A 43 -0.19 -6.05 -9.57
CA HIS A 43 -0.80 -6.91 -8.56
C HIS A 43 0.25 -7.35 -7.54
N PHE A 44 -0.08 -7.27 -6.25
CA PHE A 44 0.84 -7.59 -5.16
C PHE A 44 0.30 -8.73 -4.30
N SER A 45 1.14 -9.69 -3.94
CA SER A 45 0.81 -10.67 -2.90
C SER A 45 0.81 -10.01 -1.50
N ALA A 46 0.17 -10.64 -0.52
CA ALA A 46 0.19 -10.18 0.87
C ALA A 46 1.61 -10.01 1.43
N SER A 47 2.54 -10.90 1.06
CA SER A 47 3.94 -10.80 1.46
C SER A 47 4.66 -9.61 0.84
N GLU A 48 4.36 -9.30 -0.44
CA GLU A 48 4.89 -8.10 -1.10
C GLU A 48 4.35 -6.84 -0.44
N ILE A 49 3.05 -6.78 -0.18
CA ILE A 49 2.40 -5.67 0.55
C ILE A 49 3.03 -5.46 1.92
N GLY A 50 3.23 -6.52 2.71
CA GLY A 50 3.86 -6.41 4.03
C GLY A 50 5.26 -5.83 3.95
N ARG A 51 6.03 -6.25 2.94
CA ARG A 51 7.39 -5.73 2.70
C ARG A 51 7.39 -4.25 2.32
N ILE A 52 6.57 -3.83 1.36
CA ILE A 52 6.55 -2.43 0.89
C ILE A 52 5.93 -1.48 1.91
N ALA A 53 4.94 -1.95 2.68
CA ALA A 53 4.24 -1.15 3.68
C ALA A 53 4.93 -1.14 5.05
N GLY A 54 5.90 -2.04 5.30
CA GLY A 54 6.49 -2.24 6.62
C GLY A 54 5.44 -2.67 7.64
N VAL A 55 4.66 -3.70 7.30
CA VAL A 55 3.61 -4.32 8.11
C VAL A 55 3.89 -5.82 8.19
N ASP A 56 3.74 -6.41 9.38
CA ASP A 56 3.91 -7.85 9.58
C ASP A 56 2.95 -8.65 8.69
N THR A 57 3.49 -9.58 7.89
CA THR A 57 2.75 -10.36 6.88
C THR A 57 1.51 -11.04 7.46
N ASP A 58 1.61 -11.60 8.68
CA ASP A 58 0.50 -12.27 9.37
C ASP A 58 -0.69 -11.34 9.66
N SER A 59 -0.49 -10.02 9.68
CA SER A 59 -1.55 -9.02 9.86
C SER A 59 -1.98 -8.34 8.55
N VAL A 60 -1.21 -8.51 7.47
CA VAL A 60 -1.53 -7.89 6.17
C VAL A 60 -2.84 -8.44 5.63
N GLU A 61 -3.07 -9.75 5.71
CA GLU A 61 -4.29 -10.38 5.17
C GLU A 61 -5.55 -9.81 5.83
N ASP A 62 -5.57 -9.67 7.16
CA ASP A 62 -6.68 -9.07 7.89
C ASP A 62 -6.93 -7.62 7.46
N HIS A 63 -5.87 -6.84 7.30
CA HIS A 63 -5.98 -5.43 6.91
C HIS A 63 -6.40 -5.26 5.45
N VAL A 64 -5.92 -6.12 4.55
CA VAL A 64 -6.31 -6.13 3.15
C VAL A 64 -7.76 -6.57 2.99
N ALA A 65 -8.21 -7.60 3.72
CA ALA A 65 -9.61 -8.01 3.72
C ALA A 65 -10.55 -6.88 4.13
N ASP A 66 -10.17 -6.08 5.13
CA ASP A 66 -10.90 -4.87 5.50
C ASP A 66 -10.92 -3.84 4.36
N LEU A 67 -9.78 -3.59 3.69
CA LEU A 67 -9.71 -2.65 2.57
C LEU A 67 -10.52 -3.10 1.36
N VAL A 68 -10.62 -4.42 1.13
CA VAL A 68 -11.52 -5.02 0.15
C VAL A 68 -12.97 -4.76 0.53
N ALA A 69 -13.33 -4.92 1.81
CA ALA A 69 -14.69 -4.61 2.28
C ALA A 69 -15.08 -3.13 2.11
N TYR A 70 -14.10 -2.21 2.10
CA TYR A 70 -14.32 -0.79 1.83
C TYR A 70 -14.25 -0.41 0.34
N GLY A 71 -13.98 -1.36 -0.56
CA GLY A 71 -13.83 -1.08 -2.00
C GLY A 71 -12.61 -0.20 -2.33
N ILE A 72 -11.55 -0.30 -1.52
CA ILE A 72 -10.27 0.39 -1.76
C ILE A 72 -9.30 -0.53 -2.51
N VAL A 73 -9.39 -1.83 -2.22
CA VAL A 73 -8.55 -2.88 -2.81
C VAL A 73 -9.46 -3.94 -3.42
N VAL A 74 -9.00 -4.59 -4.48
CA VAL A 74 -9.63 -5.78 -5.07
C VAL A 74 -8.69 -6.97 -4.97
N GLU A 75 -9.25 -8.12 -4.61
CA GLU A 75 -8.58 -9.41 -4.70
C GLU A 75 -8.60 -9.90 -6.16
N THR A 76 -7.49 -10.48 -6.59
CA THR A 76 -7.25 -10.96 -7.95
C THR A 76 -6.46 -12.27 -7.92
N ASP A 77 -6.55 -13.07 -8.97
CA ASP A 77 -5.93 -14.40 -9.06
C ASP A 77 -4.82 -14.46 -10.13
N GLU A 78 -4.07 -13.37 -10.31
CA GLU A 78 -3.10 -13.23 -11.42
C GLU A 78 -1.80 -14.03 -11.21
N LEU A 79 -1.53 -14.49 -9.99
CA LEU A 79 -0.35 -15.31 -9.68
C LEU A 79 -0.81 -16.74 -9.33
N GLU A 80 -0.29 -17.72 -10.06
CA GLU A 80 -0.62 -19.14 -9.85
C GLU A 80 -0.42 -19.50 -8.37
N ASP A 81 -1.49 -20.04 -7.76
CA ASP A 81 -1.56 -20.53 -6.37
C ASP A 81 -1.53 -19.48 -5.24
N ARG A 82 -1.70 -18.17 -5.52
CA ARG A 82 -1.84 -17.17 -4.44
C ARG A 82 -2.74 -15.98 -4.80
N ALA A 83 -3.57 -15.56 -3.84
CA ALA A 83 -4.32 -14.32 -3.94
C ALA A 83 -3.37 -13.13 -4.07
N THR A 84 -3.68 -12.24 -5.00
CA THR A 84 -3.02 -10.97 -5.19
C THR A 84 -4.00 -9.83 -5.04
N TYR A 85 -3.49 -8.64 -4.83
CA TYR A 85 -4.28 -7.48 -4.48
C TYR A 85 -3.77 -6.26 -5.22
N LYS A 86 -4.69 -5.39 -5.59
CA LYS A 86 -4.39 -4.08 -6.16
C LYS A 86 -5.44 -3.06 -5.74
N LEU A 87 -5.16 -1.77 -5.95
CA LEU A 87 -6.17 -0.74 -5.76
C LEU A 87 -7.36 -0.99 -6.70
N ASP A 88 -8.56 -0.70 -6.19
CA ASP A 88 -9.78 -0.74 -7.00
C ASP A 88 -9.82 0.49 -7.92
N GLU A 89 -9.25 0.35 -9.13
CA GLU A 89 -9.14 1.44 -10.12
C GLU A 89 -10.50 1.96 -10.61
N ASP A 90 -11.57 1.20 -10.41
CA ASP A 90 -12.94 1.60 -10.76
C ASP A 90 -13.67 2.29 -9.59
N SER A 91 -13.03 2.42 -8.43
CA SER A 91 -13.61 2.98 -7.21
C SER A 91 -13.39 4.49 -7.08
N GLU A 92 -14.47 5.26 -6.99
CA GLU A 92 -14.43 6.71 -6.71
C GLU A 92 -13.69 7.02 -5.39
N VAL A 93 -13.70 6.09 -4.43
CA VAL A 93 -12.97 6.23 -3.16
C VAL A 93 -11.47 6.23 -3.39
N VAL A 94 -10.97 5.36 -4.27
CA VAL A 94 -9.55 5.27 -4.62
C VAL A 94 -9.11 6.54 -5.34
N ASP A 95 -9.93 7.08 -6.25
CA ASP A 95 -9.68 8.36 -6.92
C ASP A 95 -9.56 9.53 -5.94
N ASP A 96 -10.45 9.60 -4.95
CA ASP A 96 -10.41 10.63 -3.93
C ASP A 96 -9.19 10.50 -3.01
N ILE A 97 -8.78 9.27 -2.67
CA ILE A 97 -7.55 9.00 -1.90
C ILE A 97 -6.32 9.46 -2.69
N ARG A 98 -6.23 9.15 -3.99
CA ARG A 98 -5.14 9.60 -4.86
C ARG A 98 -5.04 11.11 -4.90
N ARG A 99 -6.15 11.78 -5.20
CA ARG A 99 -6.21 13.24 -5.25
C ARG A 99 -5.82 13.89 -3.92
N LEU A 100 -6.20 13.27 -2.79
CA LEU A 100 -5.79 13.73 -1.47
C LEU A 100 -4.28 13.55 -1.28
N SER A 101 -3.74 12.37 -1.61
CA SER A 101 -2.31 12.07 -1.52
C SER A 101 -1.47 13.06 -2.32
N ASP A 102 -1.85 13.32 -3.57
CA ASP A 102 -1.18 14.30 -4.44
C ASP A 102 -1.14 15.70 -3.82
N ARG A 103 -2.29 16.16 -3.31
CA ARG A 103 -2.39 17.49 -2.67
C ARG A 103 -1.55 17.59 -1.41
N LEU A 104 -1.42 16.51 -0.65
CA LEU A 104 -0.58 16.49 0.54
C LEU A 104 0.90 16.54 0.13
N PHE A 105 1.29 15.79 -0.90
CA PHE A 105 2.65 15.79 -1.44
C PHE A 105 3.06 17.18 -1.97
N GLU A 106 2.17 17.85 -2.70
CA GLU A 106 2.37 19.22 -3.20
C GLU A 106 2.56 20.24 -2.05
N ARG A 107 1.94 20.01 -0.89
CA ARG A 107 2.04 20.89 0.28
C ARG A 107 3.33 20.71 1.07
N GLU A 108 3.86 19.50 1.14
CA GLU A 108 5.15 19.22 1.79
C GLU A 108 6.34 19.65 0.95
N SER A 109 6.19 19.61 -0.38
CA SER A 109 7.26 19.98 -1.32
C SER A 109 7.38 21.50 -1.56
N GLY A 110 6.50 22.32 -0.98
CA GLY A 110 6.36 23.76 -1.21
C GLY A 110 6.93 24.67 -0.12
#